data_AF-A0A0K9G449-F1
#
_entry.id   AF-A0A0K9G449-F1
#
_cell.length_a   1.000
_cell.length_b   1.000
_cell.length_c   1.000
_cell.angle_alpha   90.00
_cell.angle_beta   90.00
_cell.angle_gamma   90.00
#
_symmetry.space_group_name_H-M   'P 1'
#
loop_
_entity.id
_entity.type
_entity.pdbx_description
1 polymer ?
#
loop_
_entity_poly.entity_id
_entity_poly.type
_entity_poly.pdbx_seq_one_letter_code
_entity_poly.pdbx_strand_id
1 'polypeptide(L)' 'MKKIFGIAFILLISLSGCNTEEDYIYWTEKTDNQIERLDGANINYEIREGEIWVREKDMDKVLACCT' A
#
# COMPACT_ATOMS: atom_id res chain seq x y z
N MET A 1 34.09 -30.05 9.38
CA MET A 1 32.98 -29.27 10.00
C MET A 1 33.08 -27.75 9.83
N LYS A 2 34.26 -27.15 9.61
CA LYS A 2 34.41 -25.69 9.41
C LYS A 2 33.75 -25.12 8.13
N LYS A 3 33.63 -25.92 7.05
CA LYS A 3 33.14 -25.44 5.74
C LYS A 3 31.63 -25.28 5.66
N ILE A 4 30.87 -25.98 6.50
CA ILE A 4 29.39 -25.92 6.53
C ILE A 4 28.90 -24.62 7.19
N PHE A 5 29.68 -24.09 8.14
CA PHE A 5 29.35 -22.86 8.85
C PHE A 5 29.34 -21.62 7.94
N GLY A 6 30.14 -21.61 6.86
CA GLY A 6 30.18 -20.49 5.91
C GLY A 6 28.98 -20.42 4.96
N ILE A 7 28.36 -21.56 4.65
CA ILE A 7 27.24 -21.65 3.69
C ILE A 7 25.94 -21.15 4.34
N ALA A 8 25.75 -21.42 5.64
CA ALA A 8 24.58 -20.96 6.38
C ALA A 8 24.51 -19.43 6.53
N PHE A 9 25.65 -18.73 6.51
CA PHE A 9 25.71 -17.28 6.67
C PHE A 9 25.31 -16.50 5.41
N ILE A 10 25.55 -17.07 4.22
CA ILE A 10 25.25 -16.42 2.93
C ILE A 10 23.74 -16.46 2.62
N LEU A 11 23.03 -17.48 3.09
CA LEU A 11 21.57 -17.62 2.89
C LEU A 11 20.71 -16.62 3.68
N LEU A 12 21.27 -15.99 4.73
CA LEU A 12 20.53 -15.04 5.58
C LEU A 12 20.49 -13.61 5.01
N ILE A 13 21.35 -13.27 4.04
CA ILE A 13 21.50 -11.89 3.54
C ILE A 13 20.53 -11.59 2.39
N SER A 14 19.92 -12.61 1.77
CA SER A 14 19.01 -12.44 0.64
C SER A 14 17.58 -12.04 1.00
N LEU A 15 17.26 -11.88 2.30
CA LEU A 15 15.90 -11.57 2.77
C LEU A 15 15.74 -10.16 3.33
N SER A 16 16.59 -9.20 2.93
CA SER A 16 16.22 -7.78 3.00
C SER A 16 15.37 -7.45 1.78
N GLY A 17 14.17 -8.04 1.71
CA GLY A 17 13.14 -7.66 0.75
C GLY A 17 12.80 -6.19 0.97
N CYS A 18 12.74 -5.43 -0.11
CA CYS A 18 12.34 -4.03 -0.12
C CYS A 18 10.90 -3.94 0.41
N ASN A 19 10.73 -3.70 1.71
CA ASN A 19 9.46 -3.25 2.28
C ASN A 19 9.26 -1.83 1.76
N THR A 20 8.73 -1.70 0.54
CA THR A 20 8.14 -0.45 0.09
C THR A 20 6.84 -0.34 0.86
N GLU A 21 6.90 0.30 2.02
CA GLU A 21 5.69 0.75 2.70
C GLU A 21 4.92 1.60 1.68
N GLU A 22 3.70 1.19 1.34
CA GLU A 22 2.86 2.00 0.46
C GLU A 22 2.38 3.19 1.28
N ASP A 23 2.77 4.41 0.89
CA ASP A 23 2.34 5.62 1.55
C ASP A 23 0.87 5.90 1.24
N TYR A 24 0.06 6.00 2.30
CA TYR A 24 -1.34 6.37 2.24
C TYR A 24 -1.52 7.81 2.73
N ILE A 25 -2.30 8.58 1.99
CA ILE A 25 -2.66 9.96 2.34
C ILE A 25 -4.16 10.08 2.56
N TYR A 26 -4.54 11.00 3.44
CA TYR A 26 -5.93 11.35 3.65
C TYR A 26 -6.54 11.90 2.36
N TRP A 27 -7.73 11.42 2.01
CA TRP A 27 -8.51 11.97 0.90
C TRP A 27 -9.78 12.67 1.37
N THR A 28 -10.65 11.97 2.10
CA THR A 28 -11.98 12.48 2.46
C THR A 28 -12.63 11.67 3.60
N GLU A 29 -13.66 12.22 4.24
CA GLU A 29 -14.52 11.46 5.17
C GLU A 29 -15.30 10.38 4.42
N LYS A 30 -15.58 9.24 5.05
CA LYS A 30 -16.30 8.12 4.44
C LYS A 30 -17.78 8.44 4.21
N THR A 31 -18.20 8.31 2.96
CA THR A 31 -19.59 8.16 2.53
C THR A 31 -19.71 6.98 1.57
N ASP A 32 -20.90 6.40 1.45
CA ASP A 32 -21.13 5.25 0.56
C ASP A 32 -20.89 5.62 -0.92
N ASN A 33 -21.23 6.86 -1.31
CA ASN A 33 -20.99 7.35 -2.68
C ASN A 33 -19.49 7.39 -3.02
N GLN A 34 -18.62 7.80 -2.10
CA GLN A 34 -17.17 7.80 -2.37
C GLN A 34 -16.61 6.39 -2.52
N ILE A 35 -17.10 5.45 -1.70
CA ILE A 35 -16.71 4.05 -1.78
C ILE A 35 -17.11 3.46 -3.13
N GLU A 36 -18.35 3.68 -3.57
CA GLU A 36 -18.84 3.19 -4.86
C GLU A 36 -17.99 3.74 -6.02
N ARG A 37 -17.60 5.01 -5.96
CA ARG A 37 -16.73 5.64 -6.99
C ARG A 37 -15.33 5.04 -7.01
N LEU A 38 -14.72 4.81 -5.86
CA LEU A 38 -13.39 4.19 -5.76
C LEU A 38 -13.40 2.73 -6.20
N ASP A 39 -14.40 1.96 -5.77
CA ASP A 39 -14.60 0.57 -6.17
C ASP A 39 -14.83 0.48 -7.69
N GLY A 40 -15.68 1.35 -8.23
CA GLY A 40 -15.93 1.44 -9.68
C GLY A 40 -14.70 1.83 -10.50
N ALA A 41 -13.77 2.58 -9.92
CA ALA A 41 -12.49 2.95 -10.54
C ALA A 41 -11.35 1.94 -10.26
N ASN A 42 -11.62 0.88 -9.49
CA ASN A 42 -10.63 -0.11 -9.04
C ASN A 42 -9.40 0.54 -8.35
N ILE A 43 -9.67 1.50 -7.47
CA ILE A 43 -8.66 2.20 -6.66
C ILE A 43 -8.67 1.61 -5.25
N ASN A 44 -7.51 1.16 -4.77
CA ASN A 44 -7.38 0.65 -3.41
C ASN A 44 -7.40 1.80 -2.40
N TYR A 45 -8.06 1.58 -1.27
CA TYR A 45 -8.13 2.51 -0.16
C TYR A 45 -8.17 1.76 1.17
N GLU A 46 -7.91 2.51 2.24
CA GLU A 46 -8.10 2.08 3.62
C GLU A 46 -9.14 2.97 4.30
N ILE A 47 -9.89 2.39 5.24
CA ILE A 47 -10.79 3.16 6.10
C ILE A 47 -10.16 3.22 7.49
N ARG A 48 -9.86 4.43 7.95
CA ARG A 48 -9.26 4.70 9.27
C ARG A 48 -10.15 5.71 9.99
N GLU A 49 -10.73 5.34 11.12
CA GLU A 49 -11.54 6.25 11.95
C GLU A 49 -12.69 6.97 11.21
N GLY A 50 -13.26 6.34 10.16
CA GLY A 50 -14.31 6.96 9.35
C GLY A 50 -13.79 7.84 8.21
N GLU A 51 -12.48 7.86 7.97
CA GLU A 51 -11.83 8.55 6.86
C GLU A 51 -11.38 7.56 5.79
N ILE A 52 -11.34 8.00 4.54
CA ILE A 52 -10.80 7.26 3.41
C ILE A 52 -9.38 7.74 3.14
N TRP A 53 -8.46 6.79 3.18
CA TRP A 53 -7.05 6.98 2.90
C TRP A 53 -6.71 6.24 1.60
N VAL A 54 -6.05 6.91 0.68
CA VAL A 54 -5.68 6.34 -0.63
C VAL A 54 -4.18 6.39 -0.79
N ARG A 55 -3.64 5.51 -1.64
CA ARG A 55 -2.20 5.51 -1.91
C ARG A 55 -1.82 6.80 -2.61
N GLU A 56 -0.72 7.41 -2.18
CA GLU A 56 -0.23 8.66 -2.76
C GLU A 56 -0.08 8.55 -4.28
N LYS A 57 0.45 7.42 -4.77
CA LYS A 57 0.62 7.13 -6.21
C LYS A 57 -0.68 7.07 -7.03
N ASP A 58 -1.82 6.88 -6.37
CA ASP A 58 -3.14 6.77 -7.03
C ASP A 58 -3.92 8.08 -6.96
N MET A 59 -3.41 9.14 -6.31
CA MET A 59 -4.14 10.41 -6.16
C MET A 59 -4.55 11.05 -7.48
N ASP A 60 -3.68 11.05 -8.48
CA ASP A 60 -4.02 11.65 -9.79
C ASP A 60 -5.26 10.98 -10.40
N LYS A 61 -5.43 9.67 -10.19
CA LYS A 61 -6.63 8.94 -10.63
C LYS A 61 -7.85 9.33 -9.80
N VAL A 62 -7.70 9.38 -8.47
CA VAL A 62 -8.77 9.78 -7.54
C VAL A 62 -9.30 11.16 -7.91
N LEU A 63 -8.43 12.14 -8.18
CA LEU A 63 -8.82 13.49 -8.60
C LEU A 63 -9.56 13.48 -9.94
N ALA A 64 -9.18 12.61 -10.87
CA ALA A 64 -9.78 12.54 -12.20
C ALA A 64 -11.17 11.87 -12.25
N CYS A 65 -11.43 10.87 -11.40
CA CYS A 65 -12.67 10.06 -11.45
C CYS A 65 -13.67 10.37 -10.33
N CYS A 66 -13.16 10.74 -9.16
CA CYS A 66 -13.82 10.40 -7.91
C CYS A 66 -14.17 11.63 -7.07
N THR A 67 -13.92 12.83 -7.61
CA THR A 67 -14.36 14.14 -7.09
C THR A 67 -15.75 14.53 -7.58
#